data_AF-A0A0U2QQY6-F1
#
_entry.id   AF-A0A0U2QQY6-F1
#
_cell.length_a   1.000
_cell.length_b   1.000
_cell.length_c   1.000
_cell.angle_alpha   90.00
_cell.angle_beta   90.00
_cell.angle_gamma   90.00
#
_symmetry.space_group_name_H-M   'P 1'
#
loop_
_entity.id
_entity.type
_entity.pdbx_description
1 polymer ?
#
loop_
_entity_poly.entity_id
_entity_poly.type
_entity_poly.pdbx_seq_one_letter_code
_entity_poly.pdbx_strand_id
1 'polypeptide(L)'
;MRQSLRQRGITLLAAIVIALVAAAAAAFFSSWYAADKIAHSNRCTSDLLRMQHDENLYRQSVDSGNPNISLCNQINNDVGQYNNTCGKDFGNLPTLDCPTQ
;
A
#
# COMPACT_ATOMS: atom_id res chain seq x y z
N MET A 1 10.93 56.16 -23.37
CA MET A 1 9.84 55.16 -23.18
C MET A 1 10.20 53.72 -23.58
N ARG A 2 11.48 53.29 -23.63
CA ARG A 2 11.86 51.89 -23.98
C ARG A 2 12.16 50.98 -22.78
N GLN A 3 12.38 51.54 -21.60
CA GLN A 3 12.74 50.75 -20.40
C GLN A 3 11.54 50.00 -19.79
N SER A 4 10.32 50.54 -19.87
CA SER A 4 9.13 49.91 -19.27
C SER A 4 8.68 48.62 -19.97
N LEU A 5 8.90 48.50 -21.28
CA LEU A 5 8.59 47.29 -22.06
C LEU A 5 9.57 46.15 -21.78
N ARG A 6 10.87 46.46 -21.62
CA ARG A 6 11.89 45.46 -21.27
C ARG A 6 11.67 44.89 -19.87
N GLN A 7 11.33 45.75 -18.90
CA GLN A 7 11.04 45.31 -17.54
C GLN A 7 9.83 44.38 -17.48
N ARG A 8 8.72 44.71 -18.15
CA ARG A 8 7.52 43.85 -18.23
C ARG A 8 7.78 42.50 -18.90
N GLY A 9 8.61 42.46 -19.95
CA GLY A 9 8.99 41.21 -20.62
C GLY A 9 9.81 40.28 -19.72
N ILE A 10 10.74 40.82 -18.93
CA ILE A 10 11.57 40.04 -18.00
C ILE A 10 10.70 39.46 -16.86
N THR A 11 9.74 40.24 -16.33
CA THR A 11 8.85 39.75 -15.26
C THR A 11 7.93 38.63 -15.74
N LEU A 12 7.42 38.72 -16.97
CA LEU A 12 6.60 37.67 -17.58
C LEU A 12 7.39 36.38 -17.80
N LEU A 13 8.62 36.47 -18.31
CA LEU A 13 9.50 35.31 -18.48
C LEU A 13 9.83 34.64 -17.15
N ALA A 14 10.15 35.41 -16.10
CA ALA A 14 10.41 34.88 -14.78
C ALA A 14 9.19 34.15 -14.19
N ALA A 15 7.98 34.72 -14.35
CA ALA A 15 6.75 34.10 -13.88
C ALA A 15 6.44 32.77 -14.60
N ILE A 16 6.66 32.70 -15.91
CA ILE A 16 6.48 31.47 -16.70
C ILE A 16 7.45 30.38 -16.24
N VAL A 17 8.73 30.74 -16.04
CA VAL A 17 9.75 29.78 -15.56
C VAL A 17 9.40 29.25 -14.17
N ILE A 18 8.98 30.12 -13.25
CA ILE A 18 8.57 29.71 -11.90
C ILE A 18 7.35 28.78 -11.96
N ALA A 19 6.35 29.10 -12.81
CA ALA A 19 5.17 28.26 -12.99
C ALA A 19 5.52 26.87 -13.55
N LEU A 20 6.44 26.79 -14.52
CA LEU A 20 6.91 25.52 -15.08
C LEU A 20 7.66 24.67 -14.04
N VAL A 21 8.52 25.29 -13.24
CA VAL A 21 9.25 24.60 -12.16
C VAL A 21 8.29 24.08 -11.08
N ALA A 22 7.30 24.88 -10.69
CA ALA A 22 6.28 24.47 -9.71
C ALA A 22 5.41 23.32 -10.23
N ALA A 23 5.00 23.35 -11.50
CA ALA A 23 4.22 22.28 -12.12
C ALA A 23 5.02 20.97 -12.22
N ALA A 24 6.29 21.04 -12.61
CA ALA A 24 7.18 19.88 -12.63
C ALA A 24 7.31 19.27 -11.22
N ALA A 25 7.60 20.09 -10.21
CA ALA A 25 7.71 19.62 -8.83
C ALA A 25 6.42 18.93 -8.35
N ALA A 26 5.25 19.53 -8.59
CA ALA A 26 3.96 18.93 -8.23
C ALA A 26 3.73 17.56 -8.91
N ALA A 27 4.10 17.41 -10.19
CA ALA A 27 4.02 16.15 -10.91
C ALA A 27 4.93 15.07 -10.27
N PHE A 28 6.18 15.42 -9.93
CA PHE A 28 7.10 14.50 -9.25
C PHE A 28 6.62 14.08 -7.86
N PHE A 29 6.05 14.98 -7.07
CA PHE A 29 5.50 14.61 -5.75
C PHE A 29 4.26 13.72 -5.90
N SER A 30 3.35 14.07 -6.81
CA SER A 30 2.11 13.31 -7.00
C SER A 30 2.34 11.85 -7.43
N SER A 31 3.36 11.60 -8.26
CA SER A 31 3.68 10.24 -8.71
C SER A 31 4.28 9.38 -7.59
N TRP A 32 5.05 9.96 -6.67
CA TRP A 32 5.61 9.23 -5.53
C TRP A 32 4.53 8.82 -4.52
N TYR A 33 3.61 9.73 -4.18
CA TYR A 33 2.46 9.42 -3.32
C TYR A 33 1.54 8.36 -3.94
N ALA A 34 1.31 8.42 -5.25
CA ALA A 34 0.50 7.41 -5.94
C ALA A 34 1.20 6.04 -5.96
N ALA A 35 2.51 6.00 -6.19
CA ALA A 35 3.30 4.77 -6.20
C ALA A 35 3.30 4.08 -4.83
N ASP A 36 3.42 4.83 -3.73
CA ASP A 36 3.39 4.26 -2.38
C ASP A 36 2.04 3.60 -2.07
N LYS A 37 0.92 4.25 -2.42
CA LYS A 37 -0.42 3.68 -2.25
C LYS A 37 -0.62 2.41 -3.07
N ILE A 38 -0.14 2.39 -4.32
CA ILE A 38 -0.22 1.19 -5.17
C ILE A 38 0.64 0.06 -4.57
N ALA A 39 1.85 0.36 -4.12
CA ALA A 39 2.73 -0.63 -3.50
C ALA A 39 2.16 -1.17 -2.17
N HIS A 40 1.48 -0.33 -1.40
CA HIS A 40 0.76 -0.75 -0.21
C HIS A 40 -0.41 -1.68 -0.56
N SER A 41 -1.26 -1.29 -1.51
CA SER A 41 -2.38 -2.12 -1.98
C SER A 41 -1.90 -3.48 -2.51
N ASN A 42 -0.83 -3.51 -3.29
CA ASN A 42 -0.27 -4.77 -3.81
C ASN A 42 0.25 -5.68 -2.70
N ARG A 43 0.87 -5.11 -1.65
CA ARG A 43 1.31 -5.87 -0.48
C ARG A 43 0.12 -6.48 0.26
N CYS A 44 -0.91 -5.69 0.55
CA CYS A 44 -2.12 -6.19 1.22
C CYS A 44 -2.81 -7.31 0.41
N THR A 45 -2.91 -7.18 -0.91
CA THR A 45 -3.49 -8.23 -1.76
C THR A 45 -2.61 -9.49 -1.79
N SER A 46 -1.29 -9.34 -1.84
CA SER A 46 -0.36 -10.48 -1.79
C SER A 46 -0.46 -11.23 -0.46
N ASP A 47 -0.60 -10.51 0.66
CA ASP A 47 -0.75 -11.11 1.98
C ASP A 47 -2.06 -11.91 2.07
N LEU A 48 -3.16 -11.41 1.51
CA LEU A 48 -4.43 -12.13 1.42
C LEU A 48 -4.29 -13.44 0.66
N LEU A 49 -3.64 -13.42 -0.51
CA LEU A 49 -3.44 -14.63 -1.32
C LEU A 49 -2.58 -15.67 -0.59
N ARG A 50 -1.55 -15.22 0.13
CA ARG A 50 -0.72 -16.11 0.94
C ARG A 50 -1.52 -16.73 2.08
N MET A 51 -2.25 -15.93 2.86
CA MET A 51 -3.06 -16.43 3.96
C MET A 51 -4.16 -17.40 3.49
N GLN A 52 -4.77 -17.14 2.33
CA GLN A 52 -5.76 -18.05 1.74
C GLN A 52 -5.14 -19.40 1.31
N HIS A 53 -3.90 -19.36 0.81
CA HIS A 53 -3.15 -20.58 0.51
C HIS A 53 -2.83 -21.36 1.80
N ASP A 54 -2.33 -20.68 2.83
CA ASP A 54 -1.97 -21.29 4.11
C ASP A 54 -3.22 -21.86 4.82
N GLU A 55 -4.36 -21.17 4.76
CA GLU A 55 -5.65 -21.66 5.27
C GLU A 55 -6.09 -22.94 4.55
N ASN A 56 -5.92 -23.01 3.23
CA ASN A 56 -6.22 -24.23 2.47
C ASN A 56 -5.33 -25.40 2.88
N LEU A 57 -4.04 -25.16 3.13
CA LEU A 57 -3.13 -26.19 3.65
C LEU A 57 -3.53 -26.63 5.06
N TYR A 58 -3.92 -25.69 5.92
CA TYR A 58 -4.42 -26.00 7.26
C TYR A 58 -5.70 -26.85 7.18
N ARG A 59 -6.68 -26.46 6.35
CA ARG A 59 -7.90 -27.25 6.14
C ARG A 59 -7.61 -28.68 5.66
N GLN A 60 -6.68 -28.86 4.72
CA GLN A 60 -6.24 -30.19 4.29
C GLN A 60 -5.64 -31.01 5.44
N SER A 61 -4.89 -30.39 6.35
CA SER A 61 -4.36 -31.06 7.53
C SER A 61 -5.46 -31.49 8.51
N VAL A 62 -6.48 -30.65 8.69
CA VAL A 62 -7.67 -30.95 9.50
C VAL A 62 -8.44 -32.13 8.90
N ASP A 63 -8.68 -32.11 7.59
CA ASP A 63 -9.39 -33.16 6.86
C ASP A 63 -8.64 -34.50 6.90
N SER A 64 -7.30 -34.45 7.01
CA SER A 64 -6.44 -35.64 7.19
C SER A 64 -6.43 -36.17 8.63
N GLY A 65 -7.15 -35.53 9.56
CA GLY A 65 -7.22 -35.92 10.97
C GLY A 65 -6.01 -35.53 11.82
N ASN A 66 -5.07 -34.76 11.26
CA ASN A 66 -3.88 -34.28 11.98
C ASN A 66 -3.71 -32.77 11.75
N PRO A 67 -4.49 -31.93 12.47
CA PRO A 67 -4.48 -30.49 12.28
C PRO A 67 -3.09 -29.90 12.58
N ASN A 68 -2.54 -29.17 11.62
CA ASN A 68 -1.25 -28.51 11.78
C ASN A 68 -1.41 -27.23 12.64
N ILE A 69 -1.26 -27.39 13.95
CA ILE A 69 -1.40 -26.31 14.94
C ILE A 69 -0.39 -25.17 14.69
N SER A 70 0.83 -25.51 14.26
CA SER A 70 1.86 -24.51 13.96
C SER A 70 1.44 -23.61 12.79
N LEU A 71 0.88 -24.21 11.74
CA LEU A 71 0.38 -23.48 10.58
C LEU A 71 -0.82 -22.61 10.95
N CYS A 72 -1.73 -23.11 11.78
CA CYS A 72 -2.86 -22.32 12.27
C CYS A 72 -2.40 -21.08 13.06
N ASN A 73 -1.45 -21.26 13.99
CA ASN A 73 -0.88 -20.14 14.75
C ASN A 73 -0.15 -19.13 13.85
N GLN A 74 0.53 -19.62 12.83
CA GLN A 74 1.19 -18.78 11.82
C GLN A 74 0.16 -17.92 11.06
N ILE A 75 -0.93 -18.53 10.57
CA ILE A 75 -2.01 -17.81 9.89
C ILE A 75 -2.59 -16.74 10.81
N ASN A 76 -2.82 -17.03 12.09
CA ASN A 76 -3.32 -16.03 13.05
C ASN A 76 -2.36 -14.86 13.28
N ASN A 77 -1.06 -15.12 13.34
CA ASN A 77 -0.05 -14.05 13.40
C ASN A 77 -0.05 -13.19 12.14
N ASP A 78 -0.20 -13.82 10.97
CA ASP A 78 -0.28 -13.14 9.68
C ASP A 78 -1.55 -12.30 9.57
N VAL A 79 -2.69 -12.82 10.01
CA VAL A 79 -3.96 -12.07 10.15
C VAL A 79 -3.78 -10.86 11.06
N GLY A 80 -3.09 -11.01 12.20
CA GLY A 80 -2.80 -9.90 13.10
C GLY A 80 -1.95 -8.80 12.44
N GLN A 81 -0.92 -9.19 11.68
CA GLN A 81 -0.08 -8.24 10.93
C GLN A 81 -0.86 -7.55 9.80
N TYR A 82 -1.69 -8.30 9.07
CA TYR A 82 -2.56 -7.75 8.04
C TYR A 82 -3.55 -6.75 8.64
N ASN A 83 -4.23 -7.09 9.73
CA ASN A 83 -5.21 -6.20 10.38
C ASN A 83 -4.55 -4.90 10.88
N ASN A 84 -3.32 -4.98 11.40
CA ASN A 84 -2.57 -3.79 11.82
C ASN A 84 -2.13 -2.90 10.65
N THR A 85 -1.79 -3.51 9.51
CA THR A 85 -1.19 -2.81 8.36
C THR A 85 -2.22 -2.36 7.34
N CYS A 86 -3.14 -3.25 6.97
CA CYS A 86 -4.11 -3.14 5.89
C CYS A 86 -5.57 -3.04 6.39
N GLY A 87 -5.83 -3.41 7.65
CA GLY A 87 -7.20 -3.55 8.18
C GLY A 87 -8.02 -2.26 8.18
N LYS A 88 -7.38 -1.09 8.26
CA LYS A 88 -8.06 0.22 8.14
C LYS A 88 -8.58 0.50 6.74
N ASP A 89 -7.86 0.07 5.71
CA ASP A 89 -8.15 0.39 4.31
C ASP A 89 -8.97 -0.70 3.62
N PHE A 90 -8.75 -1.96 3.98
CA PHE A 90 -9.35 -3.13 3.33
C PHE A 90 -10.28 -3.95 4.23
N GLY A 91 -10.35 -3.62 5.53
CA GLY A 91 -11.14 -4.34 6.52
C GLY A 91 -10.33 -5.41 7.27
N ASN A 92 -10.78 -5.74 8.48
CA ASN A 92 -10.13 -6.76 9.30
C ASN A 92 -10.57 -8.16 8.91
N LEU A 93 -9.63 -9.10 8.95
CA LEU A 93 -9.86 -10.52 8.82
C LEU A 93 -10.10 -11.17 10.18
N PRO A 94 -10.96 -12.19 10.25
CA PRO A 94 -11.12 -13.00 11.44
C PRO A 94 -9.90 -13.89 11.68
N THR A 95 -9.58 -14.16 12.94
CA THR A 95 -8.62 -15.20 13.32
C THR A 95 -9.29 -16.57 13.29
N LEU A 96 -8.51 -17.62 13.02
CA LEU A 96 -8.91 -19.01 13.10
C LEU A 96 -8.89 -19.50 14.56
N ASP A 97 -9.85 -20.34 14.93
CA ASP A 97 -9.80 -21.11 16.18
C ASP A 97 -8.81 -22.26 16.04
N CYS A 98 -7.59 -22.06 16.55
CA CYS A 98 -6.55 -23.06 16.52
C CYS A 98 -6.73 -24.05 17.69
N PRO A 99 -6.69 -25.38 17.44
CA PRO A 99 -6.73 -26.36 18.51
C PRO A 99 -5.53 -26.17 19.44
N THR A 100 -5.81 -26.14 20.74
CA THR A 100 -4.77 -26.15 21.78
C THR A 100 -4.18 -27.56 21.85
N GLN A 101 -2.84 -27.65 21.90
CA GLN A 101 -2.15 -28.91 22.18
C GLN A 101 -2.52 -29.48 23.55
#